data_AF-A0A0M3YDZ2-F1
#
_entry.id   AF-A0A0M3YDZ2-F1
#
_cell.length_a   1.000
_cell.length_b   1.000
_cell.length_c   1.000
_cell.angle_alpha   90.00
_cell.angle_beta   90.00
_cell.angle_gamma   90.00
#
_symmetry.space_group_name_H-M   'P 1'
#
loop_
_entity.id
_entity.type
_entity.pdbx_description
1 polymer ?
#
loop_
_entity_poly.entity_id
_entity_poly.type
_entity_poly.pdbx_seq_one_letter_code
_entity_poly.pdbx_strand_id
1 'polypeptide(L)'
;SGATFCMEWLCRSVWTRRFSSIVFTFFFVLVVARARTTVWTDVFVYHPILMAIAFFAIIPELLGSIFIIQGHARDPRLRCGSMKAHRRYALILKTISAFGIIAIEWSKFRRSKAHFVTWHARIGGVCELLQVLETLLGLTIYYRLLDHRLTTSQRVKMRLAHRYLGAMVVVTGIISMSLGMLSHFALRVFEVTFLRLVFAILPV
;
A
#
# COMPACT_ATOMS: atom_id res chain seq x y z
N SER A 1 -25.84 12.59 -22.67
CA SER A 1 -25.57 11.16 -22.90
C SER A 1 -24.15 10.70 -22.57
N GLY A 2 -23.09 11.50 -22.76
CA GLY A 2 -21.71 11.09 -22.43
C GLY A 2 -21.30 11.15 -20.94
N ALA A 3 -21.87 12.09 -20.16
CA ALA A 3 -21.52 12.25 -18.74
C ALA A 3 -22.07 11.11 -17.86
N THR A 4 -23.26 10.61 -18.18
CA THR A 4 -23.89 9.46 -17.51
C THR A 4 -23.13 8.16 -17.79
N PHE A 5 -22.71 7.92 -19.03
CA PHE A 5 -21.89 6.76 -19.40
C PHE A 5 -20.50 6.77 -18.73
N CYS A 6 -19.85 7.94 -18.67
CA CYS A 6 -18.56 8.07 -17.98
C CYS A 6 -18.69 7.85 -16.47
N MET A 7 -19.74 8.39 -15.83
CA MET A 7 -20.04 8.13 -14.42
C MET A 7 -20.36 6.66 -14.15
N GLU A 8 -21.16 6.01 -14.99
CA GLU A 8 -21.49 4.58 -14.85
C GLU A 8 -20.27 3.69 -15.03
N TRP A 9 -19.40 3.99 -15.99
CA TRP A 9 -18.15 3.24 -16.20
C TRP A 9 -17.16 3.44 -15.03
N LEU A 10 -17.00 4.68 -14.55
CA LEU A 10 -16.22 4.98 -13.35
C LEU A 10 -16.79 4.28 -12.11
N CYS A 11 -18.11 4.32 -11.92
CA CYS A 11 -18.78 3.71 -10.76
C CYS A 11 -18.71 2.18 -10.81
N ARG A 12 -19.00 1.56 -11.97
CA ARG A 12 -18.88 0.12 -12.18
C ARG A 12 -17.44 -0.34 -11.97
N SER A 13 -16.46 0.43 -12.43
CA SER A 13 -15.02 0.19 -12.18
C SER A 13 -14.63 0.28 -10.70
N VAL A 14 -15.22 1.21 -9.92
CA VAL A 14 -14.96 1.29 -8.48
C VAL A 14 -15.53 0.08 -7.73
N TRP A 15 -16.77 -0.31 -8.02
CA TRP A 15 -17.41 -1.45 -7.36
C TRP A 15 -16.71 -2.77 -7.67
N THR A 16 -16.34 -3.01 -8.93
CA THR A 16 -15.60 -4.22 -9.31
C THR A 16 -14.22 -4.24 -8.66
N ARG A 17 -13.48 -3.13 -8.67
CA ARG A 17 -12.18 -3.03 -7.99
C ARG A 17 -12.30 -3.33 -6.50
N ARG A 18 -13.25 -2.70 -5.80
CA ARG A 18 -13.46 -2.92 -4.36
C ARG A 18 -13.87 -4.34 -4.04
N PHE A 19 -14.77 -4.91 -4.83
CA PHE A 19 -15.18 -6.31 -4.67
C PHE A 19 -13.98 -7.25 -4.84
N SER A 20 -13.20 -7.09 -5.91
CA SER A 20 -11.99 -7.87 -6.15
C SER A 20 -10.98 -7.72 -5.01
N SER A 21 -10.70 -6.49 -4.57
CA SER A 21 -9.84 -6.21 -3.42
C SER A 21 -10.29 -6.91 -2.14
N ILE A 22 -11.58 -6.81 -1.79
CA ILE A 22 -12.14 -7.46 -0.60
C ILE A 22 -12.02 -8.98 -0.69
N VAL A 23 -12.40 -9.56 -1.83
CA VAL A 23 -12.31 -11.01 -2.05
C VAL A 23 -10.86 -11.49 -1.93
N PHE A 24 -9.92 -10.77 -2.54
CA PHE A 24 -8.51 -11.15 -2.55
C PHE A 24 -7.87 -11.03 -1.16
N THR A 25 -8.13 -9.94 -0.43
CA THR A 25 -7.69 -9.78 0.96
C THR A 25 -8.33 -10.84 1.87
N PHE A 26 -9.64 -11.05 1.75
CA PHE A 26 -10.35 -12.04 2.56
C PHE A 26 -9.79 -13.45 2.32
N PHE A 27 -9.58 -13.82 1.06
CA PHE A 27 -9.03 -15.12 0.71
C PHE A 27 -7.59 -15.30 1.23
N PHE A 28 -6.74 -14.27 1.12
CA PHE A 28 -5.40 -14.29 1.72
C PHE A 28 -5.46 -14.54 3.23
N VAL A 29 -6.27 -13.76 3.95
CA VAL A 29 -6.41 -13.88 5.41
C VAL A 29 -6.98 -15.24 5.80
N LEU A 30 -7.95 -15.77 5.04
CA LEU A 30 -8.53 -17.09 5.26
C LEU A 30 -7.48 -18.20 5.10
N VAL A 31 -6.62 -18.13 4.09
CA VAL A 31 -5.53 -19.09 3.90
C VAL A 31 -4.55 -19.04 5.08
N VAL A 32 -4.12 -17.84 5.49
CA VAL A 32 -3.26 -17.66 6.67
C VAL A 32 -3.94 -18.21 7.94
N ALA A 33 -5.23 -17.92 8.13
CA ALA A 33 -5.98 -18.33 9.31
C ALA A 33 -6.18 -19.85 9.42
N ARG A 34 -6.28 -20.56 8.28
CA ARG A 34 -6.48 -22.01 8.24
C ARG A 34 -5.18 -22.81 8.25
N ALA A 35 -4.03 -22.18 8.01
CA ALA A 35 -2.76 -22.90 8.04
C ALA A 35 -2.47 -23.42 9.45
N ARG A 36 -2.17 -24.72 9.56
CA ARG A 36 -1.87 -25.38 10.85
C ARG A 36 -0.64 -24.81 11.54
N THR A 37 0.23 -24.16 10.78
CA THR A 37 1.47 -23.52 11.24
C THR A 37 1.23 -22.13 11.83
N THR A 38 0.01 -21.59 11.69
CA THR A 38 -0.35 -20.26 12.19
C THR A 38 -0.67 -20.31 13.67
N VAL A 39 0.10 -19.58 14.46
CA VAL A 39 -0.13 -19.39 15.89
C VAL A 39 -0.47 -17.92 16.13
N TRP A 40 -1.70 -17.61 16.54
CA TRP A 40 -2.18 -16.23 16.69
C TRP A 40 -1.50 -15.43 17.82
N THR A 41 -0.85 -16.13 18.77
CA THR A 41 0.00 -15.50 19.78
C THR A 41 1.36 -15.08 19.22
N ASP A 42 1.72 -15.56 18.02
CA ASP A 42 2.90 -15.08 17.29
C ASP A 42 2.59 -13.76 16.58
N VAL A 43 3.16 -12.69 17.13
CA VAL A 43 3.03 -11.33 16.59
C VAL A 43 3.49 -11.24 15.12
N PHE A 44 4.38 -12.14 14.67
CA PHE A 44 4.80 -12.22 13.27
C PHE A 44 3.61 -12.35 12.30
N VAL A 45 2.56 -13.11 12.64
CA VAL A 45 1.44 -13.41 11.73
C VAL A 45 0.68 -12.15 11.30
N TYR A 46 0.69 -11.10 12.14
CA TYR A 46 0.04 -9.84 11.80
C TYR A 46 0.77 -9.06 10.72
N HIS A 47 2.10 -9.24 10.54
CA HIS A 47 2.85 -8.58 9.47
C HIS A 47 2.30 -8.88 8.07
N PRO A 48 2.27 -10.15 7.59
CA PRO A 48 1.76 -10.46 6.26
C PRO A 48 0.26 -10.14 6.10
N ILE A 49 -0.55 -10.25 7.16
CA ILE A 49 -1.98 -9.88 7.12
C ILE A 49 -2.13 -8.37 6.89
N LEU A 50 -1.42 -7.55 7.68
CA LEU A 50 -1.49 -6.09 7.55
C LEU A 50 -0.91 -5.62 6.21
N MET A 51 0.17 -6.23 5.72
CA MET A 51 0.69 -5.93 4.39
C MET A 51 -0.30 -6.32 3.29
N ALA A 52 -0.99 -7.45 3.40
CA ALA A 52 -2.04 -7.83 2.44
C ALA A 52 -3.22 -6.84 2.45
N ILE A 53 -3.66 -6.36 3.61
CA ILE A 53 -4.71 -5.32 3.71
C ILE A 53 -4.22 -4.01 3.06
N ALA A 54 -2.99 -3.59 3.38
CA ALA A 54 -2.36 -2.41 2.81
C ALA A 54 -2.32 -2.46 1.27
N PHE A 55 -1.78 -3.54 0.71
CA PHE A 55 -1.52 -3.63 -0.72
C PHE A 55 -2.74 -4.08 -1.54
N PHE A 56 -3.55 -5.02 -1.06
CA PHE A 56 -4.67 -5.56 -1.85
C PHE A 56 -5.94 -4.73 -1.72
N ALA A 57 -6.15 -4.07 -0.57
CA ALA A 57 -7.38 -3.29 -0.33
C ALA A 57 -7.18 -1.77 -0.44
N ILE A 58 -6.05 -1.23 0.01
CA ILE A 58 -5.88 0.22 0.13
C ILE A 58 -5.15 0.83 -1.06
N ILE A 59 -4.10 0.20 -1.57
CA ILE A 59 -3.38 0.70 -2.76
C ILE A 59 -4.30 0.89 -3.97
N PRO A 60 -5.23 -0.02 -4.33
CA PRO A 60 -6.10 0.18 -5.49
C PRO A 60 -6.99 1.43 -5.35
N GLU A 61 -7.50 1.71 -4.14
CA GLU A 61 -8.28 2.92 -3.87
C GLU A 61 -7.40 4.19 -3.87
N LEU A 62 -6.17 4.09 -3.36
CA LEU A 62 -5.19 5.17 -3.40
C LEU A 62 -4.84 5.52 -4.85
N LEU A 63 -4.52 4.53 -5.68
CA LEU A 63 -4.22 4.73 -7.11
C LEU A 63 -5.42 5.30 -7.86
N GLY A 64 -6.64 4.82 -7.57
CA GLY A 64 -7.87 5.40 -8.11
C GLY A 64 -8.02 6.89 -7.79
N SER A 65 -7.70 7.30 -6.56
CA SER A 65 -7.73 8.72 -6.19
C SER A 65 -6.67 9.55 -6.93
N ILE A 66 -5.48 9.00 -7.14
CA ILE A 66 -4.37 9.67 -7.87
C ILE A 66 -4.74 9.86 -9.33
N PHE A 67 -5.32 8.83 -9.97
CA PHE A 67 -5.75 8.86 -11.37
C PHE A 67 -6.73 10.02 -11.64
N ILE A 68 -7.68 10.22 -10.72
CA ILE A 68 -8.65 11.33 -10.79
C ILE A 68 -7.95 12.68 -10.58
N ILE A 69 -7.09 12.81 -9.57
CA ILE A 69 -6.36 14.06 -9.26
C ILE A 69 -5.47 14.52 -10.42
N GLN A 70 -4.86 13.58 -11.15
CA GLN A 70 -3.95 13.87 -12.27
C GLN A 70 -4.67 14.33 -13.55
N GLY A 71 -6.00 14.40 -13.56
CA GLY A 71 -6.76 15.10 -14.61
C GLY A 71 -7.51 14.23 -15.60
N HIS A 72 -7.68 12.93 -15.34
CA HIS A 72 -8.59 12.10 -16.15
C HIS A 72 -10.07 12.44 -15.92
N ALA A 73 -10.42 13.12 -14.83
CA ALA A 73 -11.74 13.70 -14.63
C ALA A 73 -11.65 15.23 -14.69
N ARG A 74 -12.39 15.86 -15.62
CA ARG A 74 -12.41 17.32 -15.82
C ARG A 74 -13.26 18.09 -14.80
N ASP A 75 -13.97 17.40 -13.90
CA ASP A 75 -14.86 18.01 -12.92
C ASP A 75 -14.11 18.46 -11.64
N PRO A 76 -14.12 19.76 -11.30
CA PRO A 76 -13.52 20.30 -10.07
C PRO A 76 -14.09 19.72 -8.76
N ARG A 77 -15.37 19.36 -8.71
CA ARG A 77 -16.03 18.79 -7.53
C ARG A 77 -15.50 17.39 -7.23
N LEU A 78 -15.34 16.57 -8.28
CA LEU A 78 -14.72 15.25 -8.18
C LEU A 78 -13.27 15.37 -7.68
N ARG A 79 -12.51 16.35 -8.18
CA ARG A 79 -11.13 16.58 -7.76
C ARG A 79 -10.99 16.93 -6.28
N CYS A 80 -11.88 17.76 -5.72
CA CYS A 80 -11.87 18.08 -4.29
C CYS A 80 -12.16 16.84 -3.42
N GLY A 81 -13.17 16.05 -3.79
CA GLY A 81 -13.49 14.77 -3.15
C GLY A 81 -12.31 13.79 -3.21
N SER A 82 -11.66 13.68 -4.37
CA SER A 82 -10.52 12.80 -4.58
C SER A 82 -9.28 13.22 -3.81
N MET A 83 -9.04 14.52 -3.58
CA MET A 83 -7.95 14.96 -2.69
C MET A 83 -8.17 14.51 -1.25
N LYS A 84 -9.40 14.58 -0.75
CA LYS A 84 -9.75 14.06 0.59
C LYS A 84 -9.58 12.54 0.65
N ALA A 85 -10.02 11.84 -0.40
CA ALA A 85 -9.87 10.39 -0.53
C ALA A 85 -8.39 9.97 -0.57
N HIS A 86 -7.57 10.63 -1.39
CA HIS A 86 -6.13 10.39 -1.50
C HIS A 86 -5.45 10.50 -0.13
N ARG A 87 -5.70 11.61 0.58
CA ARG A 87 -5.16 11.80 1.93
C ARG A 87 -5.60 10.68 2.88
N ARG A 88 -6.89 10.34 2.87
CA ARG A 88 -7.44 9.30 3.74
C ARG A 88 -6.78 7.94 3.46
N TYR A 89 -6.75 7.49 2.22
CA TYR A 89 -6.17 6.20 1.86
C TYR A 89 -4.65 6.18 2.05
N ALA A 90 -3.94 7.27 1.76
CA ALA A 90 -2.51 7.37 2.00
C ALA A 90 -2.18 7.27 3.50
N LEU A 91 -2.93 7.94 4.38
CA LEU A 91 -2.74 7.84 5.83
C LEU A 91 -3.06 6.44 6.34
N ILE A 92 -4.19 5.86 5.91
CA ILE A 92 -4.57 4.49 6.30
C ILE A 92 -3.48 3.49 5.88
N LEU A 93 -3.00 3.58 4.62
CA LEU A 93 -1.90 2.76 4.11
C LEU A 93 -0.67 2.87 5.03
N LYS A 94 -0.22 4.10 5.31
CA LYS A 94 0.95 4.37 6.17
C LYS A 94 0.79 3.78 7.56
N THR A 95 -0.37 3.97 8.19
CA THR A 95 -0.61 3.45 9.53
C THR A 95 -0.61 1.93 9.57
N ILE A 96 -1.28 1.26 8.63
CA ILE A 96 -1.35 -0.20 8.57
C ILE A 96 0.01 -0.79 8.21
N SER A 97 0.74 -0.17 7.26
CA SER A 97 2.13 -0.53 6.95
C SER A 97 3.01 -0.46 8.19
N ALA A 98 2.98 0.66 8.91
CA ALA A 98 3.78 0.86 10.12
C ALA A 98 3.48 -0.21 11.19
N PHE A 99 2.20 -0.51 11.46
CA PHE A 99 1.85 -1.58 12.40
C PHE A 99 2.37 -2.95 11.96
N GLY A 100 2.29 -3.26 10.66
CA GLY A 100 2.84 -4.50 10.14
C GLY A 100 4.36 -4.57 10.26
N ILE A 101 5.08 -3.47 10.04
CA ILE A 101 6.53 -3.39 10.25
C ILE A 101 6.88 -3.53 11.73
N ILE A 102 6.19 -2.83 12.62
CA ILE A 102 6.38 -2.94 14.07
C ILE A 102 6.19 -4.41 14.52
N ALA A 103 5.16 -5.10 14.01
CA ALA A 103 4.90 -6.50 14.35
C ALA A 103 6.07 -7.43 13.98
N ILE A 104 6.64 -7.30 12.78
CA ILE A 104 7.78 -8.12 12.35
C ILE A 104 9.07 -7.77 13.12
N GLU A 105 9.34 -6.49 13.33
CA GLU A 105 10.55 -6.04 14.03
C GLU A 105 10.50 -6.43 15.51
N TRP A 106 9.35 -6.30 16.16
CA TRP A 106 9.12 -6.79 17.52
C TRP A 106 9.27 -8.31 17.62
N SER A 107 8.72 -9.06 16.65
CA SER A 107 8.90 -10.52 16.61
C SER A 107 10.36 -10.93 16.46
N LYS A 108 11.15 -10.23 15.64
CA LYS A 108 12.58 -10.52 15.46
C LYS A 108 13.37 -10.18 16.72
N PHE A 109 13.09 -9.02 17.32
CA PHE A 109 13.72 -8.57 18.56
C PHE A 109 13.54 -9.61 19.67
N ARG A 110 12.30 -10.06 19.93
CA ARG A 110 12.03 -11.09 20.97
C ARG A 110 12.69 -12.45 20.70
N ARG A 111 13.05 -12.75 19.45
CA ARG A 111 13.64 -14.02 19.02
C ARG A 111 15.14 -13.90 18.73
N SER A 112 15.75 -12.75 19.04
CA SER A 112 17.16 -12.43 18.75
C SER A 112 17.55 -12.74 17.29
N LYS A 113 16.64 -12.48 16.34
CA LYS A 113 16.88 -12.74 14.91
C LYS A 113 17.49 -11.52 14.24
N ALA A 114 18.43 -11.75 13.33
CA ALA A 114 19.03 -10.69 12.53
C ALA A 114 17.98 -9.97 11.65
N HIS A 115 18.14 -8.65 11.54
CA HIS A 115 17.28 -7.76 10.78
C HIS A 115 17.82 -7.55 9.36
N PHE A 116 16.96 -7.26 8.39
CA PHE A 116 17.35 -6.91 7.00
C PHE A 116 18.29 -7.88 6.26
N VAL A 117 18.24 -9.18 6.59
CA VAL A 117 19.11 -10.20 5.95
C VAL A 117 18.62 -10.57 4.56
N THR A 118 17.32 -10.83 4.40
CA THR A 118 16.72 -11.30 3.14
C THR A 118 16.48 -10.15 2.15
N TRP A 119 16.41 -10.45 0.85
CA TRP A 119 15.98 -9.48 -0.18
C TRP A 119 14.61 -8.85 0.12
N HIS A 120 13.62 -9.65 0.53
CA HIS A 120 12.30 -9.16 0.95
C HIS A 120 12.43 -8.09 2.04
N ALA A 121 13.19 -8.37 3.10
CA ALA A 121 13.40 -7.44 4.20
C ALA A 121 14.16 -6.18 3.77
N ARG A 122 15.20 -6.27 2.93
CA ARG A 122 15.96 -5.11 2.43
C ARG A 122 15.09 -4.18 1.58
N ILE A 123 14.40 -4.73 0.59
CA ILE A 123 13.50 -3.95 -0.28
C ILE A 123 12.32 -3.40 0.52
N GLY A 124 11.76 -4.19 1.45
CA GLY A 124 10.72 -3.72 2.36
C GLY A 124 11.19 -2.57 3.27
N GLY A 125 12.43 -2.64 3.77
CA GLY A 125 13.05 -1.56 4.54
C GLY A 125 13.24 -0.27 3.74
N VAL A 126 13.69 -0.39 2.48
CA VAL A 126 13.76 0.76 1.56
C VAL A 126 12.36 1.33 1.31
N CYS A 127 11.36 0.48 1.06
CA CYS A 127 9.97 0.91 0.90
C CYS A 127 9.45 1.69 2.12
N GLU A 128 9.69 1.18 3.33
CA GLU A 128 9.27 1.85 4.56
C GLU A 128 9.98 3.20 4.77
N LEU A 129 11.30 3.26 4.50
CA LEU A 129 12.04 4.53 4.55
C LEU A 129 11.46 5.56 3.56
N LEU A 130 11.20 5.13 2.33
CA LEU A 130 10.55 5.98 1.32
C LEU A 130 9.15 6.42 1.78
N GLN A 131 8.40 5.54 2.45
CA GLN A 131 7.07 5.82 2.98
C GLN A 131 7.12 6.87 4.10
N VAL A 132 8.11 6.83 4.98
CA VAL A 132 8.37 7.87 5.98
C VAL A 132 8.68 9.22 5.30
N LEU A 133 9.64 9.24 4.37
CA LEU A 133 10.01 10.45 3.62
C LEU A 133 8.82 11.05 2.87
N GLU A 134 8.04 10.20 2.21
CA GLU A 134 6.84 10.61 1.48
C GLU A 134 5.76 11.15 2.45
N THR A 135 5.61 10.56 3.64
CA THR A 135 4.72 11.09 4.69
C THR A 135 5.12 12.50 5.10
N LEU A 136 6.40 12.69 5.43
CA LEU A 136 6.91 14.00 5.88
C LEU A 136 6.71 15.06 4.80
N LEU A 137 7.03 14.73 3.54
CA LEU A 137 6.82 15.63 2.42
C LEU A 137 5.34 15.92 2.18
N GLY A 138 4.47 14.90 2.22
CA GLY A 138 3.03 15.03 2.06
C GLY A 138 2.40 15.91 3.15
N LEU A 139 2.79 15.73 4.41
CA LEU A 139 2.34 16.56 5.53
C LEU A 139 2.85 18.00 5.42
N THR A 140 4.09 18.18 4.98
CA THR A 140 4.66 19.53 4.72
C THR A 140 3.86 20.28 3.66
N ILE A 141 3.49 19.60 2.56
CA ILE A 141 2.63 20.17 1.51
C ILE A 141 1.22 20.45 2.05
N TYR A 142 0.66 19.53 2.84
CA TYR A 142 -0.71 19.63 3.33
C TYR A 142 -0.91 20.78 4.35
N TYR A 143 -0.04 20.85 5.35
CA TYR A 143 -0.09 21.89 6.38
C TYR A 143 0.57 23.21 5.94
N ARG A 144 1.05 23.30 4.69
CA ARG A 144 1.66 24.50 4.13
C ARG A 144 2.82 25.04 4.97
N LEU A 145 3.55 24.16 5.66
CA LEU A 145 4.56 24.54 6.67
C LEU A 145 5.67 25.45 6.13
N LEU A 146 5.93 25.39 4.82
CA LEU A 146 6.98 26.14 4.15
C LEU A 146 6.43 27.12 3.09
N ASP A 147 5.12 27.33 3.01
CA ASP A 147 4.53 28.12 1.92
C ASP A 147 5.02 29.58 1.88
N HIS A 148 5.26 30.18 3.05
CA HIS A 148 5.80 31.54 3.16
C HIS A 148 7.29 31.66 2.82
N ARG A 149 8.04 30.54 2.86
CA ARG A 149 9.50 30.53 2.63
C ARG A 149 9.90 30.04 1.24
N LEU A 150 8.95 29.48 0.49
CA LEU A 150 9.24 28.84 -0.80
C LEU A 150 8.70 29.65 -1.97
N THR A 151 9.48 29.66 -3.05
CA THR A 151 9.05 30.17 -4.34
C THR A 151 8.04 29.21 -4.99
N THR A 152 7.28 29.70 -5.98
CA THR A 152 6.35 28.86 -6.74
C THR A 152 7.04 27.69 -7.44
N SER A 153 8.26 27.89 -7.95
CA SER A 153 9.08 26.83 -8.55
C SER A 153 9.44 25.73 -7.54
N GLN A 154 9.84 26.10 -6.33
CA GLN A 154 10.14 25.14 -5.26
C GLN A 154 8.91 24.34 -4.84
N ARG A 155 7.74 24.96 -4.75
CA ARG A 155 6.46 24.25 -4.48
C ARG A 155 6.12 23.22 -5.56
N VAL A 156 6.41 23.53 -6.83
CA VAL A 156 6.22 22.59 -7.94
C VAL A 156 7.18 21.40 -7.80
N LYS A 157 8.47 21.66 -7.52
CA LYS A 157 9.47 20.61 -7.28
C LYS A 157 9.11 19.71 -6.10
N MET A 158 8.59 20.26 -5.00
CA MET A 158 8.12 19.46 -3.86
C MET A 158 6.97 18.53 -4.24
N ARG A 159 5.96 19.03 -4.97
CA ARG A 159 4.86 18.19 -5.46
C ARG A 159 5.35 17.11 -6.41
N LEU A 160 6.34 17.42 -7.24
CA LEU A 160 6.96 16.45 -8.15
C LEU A 160 7.73 15.38 -7.36
N ALA A 161 8.52 15.77 -6.36
CA ALA A 161 9.22 14.84 -5.48
C ALA A 161 8.24 13.92 -4.71
N HIS A 162 7.12 14.45 -4.20
CA HIS A 162 6.08 13.65 -3.55
C HIS A 162 5.47 12.60 -4.50
N ARG A 163 5.24 12.96 -5.77
CA ARG A 163 4.77 12.01 -6.79
C ARG A 163 5.80 10.91 -7.05
N TYR A 164 7.07 11.27 -7.23
CA TYR A 164 8.12 10.28 -7.47
C TYR A 164 8.34 9.35 -6.27
N LEU A 165 8.41 9.90 -5.05
CA LEU A 165 8.50 9.10 -3.83
C LEU A 165 7.30 8.17 -3.69
N GLY A 166 6.08 8.65 -3.92
CA GLY A 166 4.88 7.82 -3.88
C GLY A 166 4.91 6.68 -4.90
N ALA A 167 5.35 6.95 -6.13
CA ALA A 167 5.52 5.91 -7.15
C ALA A 167 6.57 4.87 -6.73
N MET A 168 7.70 5.31 -6.17
CA MET A 168 8.75 4.41 -5.67
C MET A 168 8.26 3.54 -4.51
N VAL A 169 7.45 4.08 -3.59
CA VAL A 169 6.81 3.29 -2.51
C VAL A 169 5.94 2.19 -3.10
N VAL A 170 5.10 2.50 -4.09
CA VAL A 170 4.24 1.48 -4.73
C VAL A 170 5.08 0.39 -5.40
N VAL A 171 6.09 0.78 -6.20
CA VAL A 171 6.93 -0.18 -6.94
C VAL A 171 7.74 -1.06 -5.99
N THR A 172 8.44 -0.46 -5.03
CA THR A 172 9.25 -1.22 -4.05
C THR A 172 8.37 -2.08 -3.15
N GLY A 173 7.17 -1.61 -2.80
CA GLY A 173 6.17 -2.36 -2.06
C GLY A 173 5.67 -3.60 -2.83
N ILE A 174 5.32 -3.45 -4.12
CA ILE A 174 4.95 -4.58 -5.00
C ILE A 174 6.06 -5.62 -5.05
N ILE A 175 7.31 -5.20 -5.30
CA ILE A 175 8.47 -6.10 -5.35
C ILE A 175 8.64 -6.81 -4.00
N SER A 176 8.52 -6.08 -2.89
CA SER A 176 8.63 -6.66 -1.54
C SER A 176 7.53 -7.69 -1.28
N MET A 177 6.28 -7.39 -1.66
CA MET A 177 5.15 -8.32 -1.55
C MET A 177 5.40 -9.61 -2.34
N SER A 178 5.85 -9.51 -3.60
CA SER A 178 6.21 -10.67 -4.42
C SER A 178 7.30 -11.51 -3.76
N LEU A 179 8.37 -10.89 -3.25
CA LEU A 179 9.43 -11.58 -2.52
C LEU A 179 8.92 -12.20 -1.21
N GLY A 180 7.95 -11.58 -0.54
CA GLY A 180 7.30 -12.11 0.66
C GLY A 180 6.58 -13.44 0.38
N MET A 181 5.95 -13.57 -0.78
CA MET A 181 5.31 -14.82 -1.24
C MET A 181 6.29 -15.92 -1.64
N LEU A 182 7.57 -15.58 -1.80
CA LEU A 182 8.66 -16.53 -2.03
C LEU A 182 9.42 -16.87 -0.74
N SER A 183 9.02 -16.31 0.40
CA SER A 183 9.67 -16.54 1.69
C SER A 183 9.35 -17.91 2.30
N HIS A 184 10.12 -18.31 3.32
CA HIS A 184 9.85 -19.54 4.07
C HIS A 184 8.48 -19.53 4.78
N PHE A 185 7.97 -18.36 5.17
CA PHE A 185 6.61 -18.27 5.73
C PHE A 185 5.57 -18.66 4.67
N ALA A 186 5.65 -18.07 3.48
CA ALA A 186 4.70 -18.33 2.41
C ALA A 186 4.76 -19.80 1.94
N LEU A 187 5.96 -20.37 1.86
CA LEU A 187 6.17 -21.81 1.60
C LEU A 187 5.39 -22.70 2.57
N ARG A 188 5.39 -22.37 3.86
CA ARG A 188 4.73 -23.16 4.92
C ARG A 188 3.23 -22.94 5.03
N VAL A 189 2.73 -21.77 4.62
CA VAL A 189 1.32 -21.40 4.82
C VAL A 189 0.48 -21.70 3.58
N PHE A 190 1.02 -21.44 2.39
CA PHE A 190 0.26 -21.54 1.16
C PHE A 190 0.43 -22.91 0.49
N GLU A 191 1.52 -23.64 0.79
CA GLU A 191 1.95 -24.99 0.35
C GLU A 191 1.96 -25.22 -1.19
N VAL A 192 0.90 -24.81 -1.88
CA VAL A 192 0.68 -24.82 -3.31
C VAL A 192 1.43 -23.66 -3.99
N THR A 193 2.31 -24.00 -4.94
CA THR A 193 3.09 -23.02 -5.73
C THR A 193 2.20 -22.08 -6.54
N PHE A 194 1.15 -22.60 -7.18
CA PHE A 194 0.20 -21.79 -7.95
C PHE A 194 -0.39 -20.65 -7.11
N LEU A 195 -0.87 -20.97 -5.90
CA LEU A 195 -1.48 -19.98 -5.02
C LEU A 195 -0.49 -18.89 -4.60
N ARG A 196 0.76 -19.25 -4.33
CA ARG A 196 1.83 -18.28 -4.03
C ARG A 196 2.12 -17.36 -5.20
N LEU A 197 2.18 -17.89 -6.42
CA LEU A 197 2.41 -17.11 -7.62
C LEU A 197 1.26 -16.13 -7.91
N VAL A 198 0.01 -16.54 -7.68
CA VAL A 198 -1.16 -15.65 -7.80
C VAL A 198 -1.00 -14.42 -6.91
N PHE A 199 -0.68 -14.62 -5.62
CA PHE A 199 -0.46 -13.51 -4.69
C PHE A 199 0.86 -12.74 -4.93
N ALA A 200 1.86 -13.36 -5.56
CA ALA A 200 3.11 -12.71 -5.90
C ALA A 200 2.98 -11.78 -7.12
N ILE A 201 2.16 -12.15 -8.10
CA ILE A 201 1.99 -11.43 -9.37
C ILE A 201 0.87 -10.40 -9.30
N LEU A 202 -0.15 -10.64 -8.49
CA LEU A 202 -1.31 -9.75 -8.34
C LEU A 202 -1.35 -9.02 -6.99
N PRO A 203 -0.29 -8.32 -6.55
CA PRO A 203 -0.35 -7.61 -5.29
C PRO A 203 -1.15 -6.30 -5.36
N VAL A 204 -1.71 -5.92 -6.52
CA VAL A 204 -2.49 -4.69 -6.75
C VAL A 204 -3.60 -4.93 -7.76
#